data_AF-A0A2R7KC31-F1
#
_entry.id   AF-A0A2R7KC31-F1
#
_cell.length_a   1.000
_cell.length_b   1.000
_cell.length_c   1.000
_cell.angle_alpha   90.00
_cell.angle_beta   90.00
_cell.angle_gamma   90.00
#
_symmetry.space_group_name_H-M   'P 1'
#
loop_
_entity.id
_entity.type
_entity.pdbx_description
1 polymer ?
#
loop_
_entity_poly.entity_id
_entity_poly.type
_entity_poly.pdbx_seq_one_letter_code
_entity_poly.pdbx_strand_id
1 'polypeptide(L)'
;MKKILMICVLLISSLAGFTQITTEQNGWKTSVLGPFNASDLQARRYEIATLGYNSYHWQTGGLIIIELFSNYFTTGYERYVVENGYEQGANSGRPVVKLVESHGLSHSAKITLGTSYDLSTSFAGMVNKALPIYLDIRYRAGYMVKITHLQNRADQLTDINQIKVNNTVSGLDIPDFLVSTILDNNLSSSKNLMVTGDGNHYISNGSLAIGTADPKGYKLAVAGNMIAESIKVQLQTAWPDYVFKDDYKLISLQETEKHIKEKGHLPGIPSAVEVKSEGIDLGEMNGRLLKKIEEMTLH
;
A
#
# COMPACT_ATOMS: atom_id res chain seq x y z
N MET A 1 -59.49 -8.56 50.51
CA MET A 1 -59.00 -7.30 49.89
C MET A 1 -57.48 -7.33 49.90
N LYS A 2 -56.84 -7.24 48.71
CA LYS A 2 -55.56 -6.54 48.39
C LYS A 2 -54.35 -6.81 49.33
N LYS A 3 -53.15 -7.23 48.95
CA LYS A 3 -52.38 -7.07 47.68
C LYS A 3 -50.95 -7.66 47.91
N ILE A 4 -50.39 -8.32 46.88
CA ILE A 4 -49.00 -8.15 46.33
C ILE A 4 -47.82 -8.61 47.24
N LEU A 5 -47.19 -9.77 47.05
CA LEU A 5 -46.13 -10.13 46.06
C LEU A 5 -44.93 -9.16 46.03
N MET A 6 -43.82 -9.51 46.68
CA MET A 6 -42.51 -8.92 46.33
C MET A 6 -41.41 -9.99 46.42
N ILE A 7 -41.23 -10.70 45.32
CA ILE A 7 -39.98 -11.40 44.98
C ILE A 7 -39.14 -10.36 44.23
N CYS A 8 -38.11 -9.81 44.86
CA CYS A 8 -37.08 -9.04 44.15
C CYS A 8 -35.87 -9.94 43.93
N VAL A 9 -35.79 -10.46 42.70
CA VAL A 9 -34.60 -11.07 42.11
C VAL A 9 -33.53 -9.98 41.99
N LEU A 10 -32.42 -10.13 42.72
CA LEU A 10 -31.19 -9.38 42.48
C LEU A 10 -30.51 -9.96 41.24
N LEU A 11 -30.90 -9.47 40.06
CA LEU A 11 -30.13 -9.66 38.84
C LEU A 11 -29.00 -8.61 38.85
N ILE A 12 -27.82 -8.99 39.30
CA ILE A 12 -26.61 -8.19 39.10
C ILE A 12 -26.24 -8.36 37.63
N SER A 13 -26.77 -7.48 36.77
CA SER A 13 -26.19 -7.26 35.45
C SER A 13 -24.86 -6.54 35.65
N SER A 14 -23.75 -7.26 35.57
CA SER A 14 -22.45 -6.64 35.34
C SER A 14 -22.46 -6.06 33.92
N LEU A 15 -22.98 -4.84 33.76
CA LEU A 15 -22.57 -4.02 32.62
C LEU A 15 -21.06 -3.81 32.80
N ALA A 16 -20.26 -4.45 31.95
CA ALA A 16 -18.91 -3.98 31.69
C ALA A 16 -19.06 -2.55 31.16
N GLY A 17 -18.93 -1.56 32.05
CA GLY A 17 -18.98 -0.16 31.66
C GLY A 17 -17.85 0.08 30.65
N PHE A 18 -18.19 0.66 29.51
CA PHE A 18 -17.19 1.14 28.56
C PHE A 18 -16.39 2.25 29.23
N THR A 19 -15.18 1.93 29.70
CA THR A 19 -14.31 2.90 30.34
C THR A 19 -13.34 3.45 29.32
N GLN A 20 -13.46 4.75 29.02
CA GLN A 20 -12.37 5.47 28.39
C GLN A 20 -11.34 5.82 29.47
N ILE A 21 -10.09 5.41 29.26
CA ILE A 21 -8.96 5.80 30.13
C ILE A 21 -8.05 6.71 29.31
N THR A 22 -7.76 7.88 29.86
CA THR A 22 -6.86 8.86 29.23
C THR A 22 -5.68 9.14 30.14
N THR A 23 -4.48 9.14 29.56
CA THR A 23 -3.24 9.51 30.23
C THR A 23 -2.58 10.66 29.48
N GLU A 24 -2.10 11.65 30.21
CA GLU A 24 -1.29 12.75 29.67
C GLU A 24 0.09 12.74 30.34
N GLN A 25 1.14 12.66 29.53
CA GLN A 25 2.52 12.63 30.01
C GLN A 25 3.37 13.57 29.15
N ASN A 26 3.81 14.69 29.71
CA ASN A 26 4.64 15.69 29.00
C ASN A 26 4.04 16.15 27.66
N GLY A 27 2.73 16.37 27.62
CA GLY A 27 2.00 16.80 26.41
C GLY A 27 1.60 15.68 25.45
N TRP A 28 2.11 14.46 25.63
CA TRP A 28 1.66 13.27 24.91
C TRP A 28 0.38 12.74 25.55
N LYS A 29 -0.67 12.58 24.73
CA LYS A 29 -1.99 12.16 25.19
C LYS A 29 -2.34 10.82 24.57
N THR A 30 -2.76 9.89 25.41
CA THR A 30 -3.22 8.56 24.99
C THR A 30 -4.63 8.32 25.50
N SER A 31 -5.53 7.83 24.66
CA SER A 31 -6.85 7.36 25.06
C SER A 31 -7.05 5.91 24.66
N VAL A 32 -7.47 5.07 25.60
CA VAL A 32 -7.91 3.69 25.35
C VAL A 32 -9.43 3.64 25.32
N LEU A 33 -9.97 3.03 24.27
CA LEU A 33 -11.40 2.96 23.95
C LEU A 33 -11.85 1.52 23.68
N GLY A 34 -13.16 1.28 23.81
CA GLY A 34 -13.79 -0.01 23.55
C GLY A 34 -14.19 -0.76 24.82
N PRO A 35 -14.56 -2.05 24.70
CA PRO A 35 -14.47 -2.86 23.48
C PRO A 35 -15.48 -2.46 22.40
N PHE A 36 -15.05 -2.42 21.14
CA PHE A 36 -15.96 -2.27 19.98
C PHE A 36 -16.18 -3.64 19.33
N ASN A 37 -17.39 -3.96 18.90
CA ASN A 37 -17.74 -5.32 18.45
C ASN A 37 -18.64 -5.31 17.21
N ALA A 38 -18.34 -6.16 16.23
CA ALA A 38 -19.26 -6.48 15.14
C ALA A 38 -19.94 -7.83 15.39
N SER A 39 -21.26 -7.86 15.23
CA SER A 39 -22.07 -9.09 15.34
C SER A 39 -21.77 -10.09 14.21
N ASP A 40 -22.41 -11.26 14.30
CA ASP A 40 -22.14 -12.47 13.53
C ASP A 40 -21.89 -12.33 12.01
N LEU A 41 -22.59 -11.45 11.31
CA LEU A 41 -22.43 -11.29 9.85
C LEU A 41 -22.47 -9.82 9.39
N GLN A 42 -22.56 -8.87 10.32
CA GLN A 42 -22.83 -7.47 9.99
C GLN A 42 -21.65 -6.58 10.40
N ALA A 43 -21.06 -5.93 9.39
CA ALA A 43 -19.99 -4.96 9.59
C ALA A 43 -20.51 -3.68 10.25
N ARG A 44 -19.68 -3.14 11.14
CA ARG A 44 -19.99 -2.00 12.00
C ARG A 44 -18.92 -0.93 11.86
N ARG A 45 -19.35 0.33 11.75
CA ARG A 45 -18.50 1.52 11.78
C ARG A 45 -18.70 2.29 13.08
N TYR A 46 -17.61 2.67 13.72
CA TYR A 46 -17.59 3.50 14.91
C TYR A 46 -16.79 4.76 14.63
N GLU A 47 -17.37 5.93 14.89
CA GLU A 47 -16.59 7.16 14.95
C GLU A 47 -15.83 7.18 16.28
N ILE A 48 -14.51 7.01 16.20
CA ILE A 48 -13.62 6.91 17.38
C ILE A 48 -12.95 8.25 17.67
N ALA A 49 -12.83 9.12 16.67
CA ALA A 49 -12.35 10.48 16.85
C ALA A 49 -12.79 11.41 15.71
N THR A 50 -12.74 12.72 15.97
CA THR A 50 -12.82 13.78 14.98
C THR A 50 -11.64 14.73 15.18
N LEU A 51 -10.93 15.09 14.12
CA LEU A 51 -9.70 15.87 14.17
C LEU A 51 -9.85 17.24 13.50
N GLY A 52 -9.41 18.30 14.17
CA GLY A 52 -9.35 19.66 13.63
C GLY A 52 -8.04 19.89 12.88
N TYR A 53 -8.12 20.30 11.62
CA TYR A 53 -6.96 20.51 10.76
C TYR A 53 -7.20 21.63 9.74
N ASN A 54 -6.13 22.09 9.09
CA ASN A 54 -6.24 23.00 7.96
C ASN A 54 -5.29 22.53 6.85
N SER A 55 -5.82 22.31 5.64
CA SER A 55 -5.07 21.77 4.51
C SER A 55 -3.95 22.67 3.99
N TYR A 56 -3.88 23.92 4.44
CA TYR A 56 -2.92 24.93 3.99
C TYR A 56 -1.84 25.26 5.03
N HIS A 57 -1.98 24.77 6.27
CA HIS A 57 -1.10 25.12 7.38
C HIS A 57 -0.50 23.89 8.06
N TRP A 58 0.83 23.87 8.16
CA TRP A 58 1.60 22.74 8.68
C TRP A 58 1.86 22.83 10.19
N GLN A 59 1.75 24.02 10.78
CA GLN A 59 2.11 24.27 12.19
C GLN A 59 1.22 23.53 13.20
N THR A 60 0.05 23.07 12.75
CA THR A 60 -0.92 22.31 13.56
C THR A 60 -1.30 20.98 12.91
N GLY A 61 -0.70 20.67 11.76
CA GLY A 61 -0.69 19.32 11.22
C GLY A 61 0.09 18.43 12.17
N GLY A 62 -0.37 17.20 12.36
CA GLY A 62 0.25 16.30 13.31
C GLY A 62 0.10 14.85 12.90
N LEU A 63 0.65 14.01 13.77
CA LEU A 63 0.62 12.57 13.60
C LEU A 63 -0.30 12.01 14.69
N ILE A 64 -1.29 11.22 14.28
CA ILE A 64 -2.13 10.45 15.20
C ILE A 64 -1.81 8.98 14.98
N ILE A 65 -1.41 8.29 16.05
CA ILE A 65 -1.19 6.85 16.04
C ILE A 65 -2.46 6.19 16.57
N ILE A 66 -2.96 5.22 15.83
CA ILE A 66 -4.12 4.42 16.23
C ILE A 66 -3.71 2.97 16.22
N GLU A 67 -3.80 2.33 17.37
CA GLU A 67 -3.48 0.91 17.53
C GLU A 67 -4.76 0.13 17.80
N LEU A 68 -4.95 -0.93 17.02
CA LEU A 68 -6.05 -1.86 17.15
C LEU A 68 -5.52 -3.13 17.81
N PHE A 69 -6.18 -3.56 18.88
CA PHE A 69 -5.88 -4.81 19.56
C PHE A 69 -7.10 -5.72 19.50
N SER A 70 -7.00 -6.84 18.78
CA SER A 70 -8.04 -7.86 18.77
C SER A 70 -8.24 -8.38 20.19
N ASN A 71 -9.49 -8.35 20.68
CA ASN A 71 -9.87 -8.91 21.97
C ASN A 71 -10.83 -10.09 21.83
N TYR A 72 -10.95 -10.66 20.62
CA TYR A 72 -11.94 -11.67 20.28
C TYR A 72 -11.31 -12.96 19.76
N PHE A 73 -11.24 -13.98 20.62
CA PHE A 73 -10.80 -15.39 20.37
C PHE A 73 -9.41 -15.62 19.74
N THR A 74 -8.74 -14.59 19.23
CA THR A 74 -7.49 -14.67 18.46
C THR A 74 -6.66 -13.42 18.67
N THR A 75 -5.33 -13.55 18.57
CA THR A 75 -4.42 -12.41 18.61
C THR A 75 -4.43 -11.67 17.27
N GLY A 76 -4.40 -10.36 17.34
CA GLY A 76 -4.38 -9.47 16.18
C GLY A 76 -3.97 -8.09 16.64
N TYR A 77 -3.07 -7.47 15.89
CA TYR A 77 -2.57 -6.13 16.16
C TYR A 77 -2.34 -5.39 14.85
N GLU A 78 -2.87 -4.18 14.78
CA GLU A 78 -2.62 -3.27 13.68
C GLU A 78 -2.27 -1.88 14.22
N ARG A 79 -1.23 -1.26 13.66
CA ARG A 79 -0.90 0.15 13.91
C ARG A 79 -1.19 0.96 12.66
N TYR A 80 -2.01 1.98 12.81
CA TYR A 80 -2.29 2.96 11.78
C TYR A 80 -1.69 4.31 12.15
N VAL A 81 -1.19 5.02 11.15
CA VAL A 81 -0.76 6.42 11.26
C VAL A 81 -1.71 7.27 10.43
N VAL A 82 -2.34 8.25 11.07
CA VAL A 82 -3.12 9.29 10.39
C VAL A 82 -2.26 10.54 10.31
N GLU A 83 -2.00 10.98 9.08
CA GLU A 83 -1.27 12.20 8.78
C GLU A 83 -2.30 13.23 8.30
N ASN A 84 -2.53 14.28 9.10
CA ASN A 84 -3.41 15.37 8.72
C ASN A 84 -2.59 16.58 8.30
N GLY A 85 -2.53 16.83 6.98
CA GLY A 85 -1.61 17.84 6.43
C GLY A 85 -0.25 17.24 6.07
N TYR A 86 0.74 18.07 5.76
CA TYR A 86 1.34 18.07 4.43
C TYR A 86 2.70 17.34 4.22
N GLU A 87 2.82 16.55 3.14
CA GLU A 87 4.08 16.20 2.42
C GLU A 87 4.06 16.72 0.94
N GLN A 88 5.02 17.60 0.58
CA GLN A 88 5.55 18.16 -0.72
C GLN A 88 4.74 18.96 -1.81
N GLY A 89 4.58 20.32 -1.71
CA GLY A 89 3.70 21.21 -2.55
C GLY A 89 2.54 22.02 -1.88
N ALA A 90 2.69 23.34 -1.68
CA ALA A 90 1.57 24.20 -1.26
C ALA A 90 0.31 23.99 -2.16
N ASN A 91 -0.81 23.55 -1.57
CA ASN A 91 -2.21 23.57 -2.08
C ASN A 91 -3.02 22.26 -2.15
N SER A 92 -2.60 21.12 -1.60
CA SER A 92 -3.51 19.94 -1.59
C SER A 92 -3.41 18.96 -0.43
N GLY A 93 -3.03 19.38 0.78
CA GLY A 93 -2.86 18.53 1.99
C GLY A 93 -4.08 17.69 2.39
N ARG A 94 -4.27 16.58 1.68
CA ARG A 94 -5.31 15.57 1.90
C ARG A 94 -4.84 14.66 3.03
N PRO A 95 -5.65 14.52 4.09
CA PRO A 95 -5.33 13.56 5.14
C PRO A 95 -5.22 12.15 4.57
N VAL A 96 -4.27 11.39 5.08
CA VAL A 96 -4.06 9.97 4.72
C VAL A 96 -4.02 9.11 5.97
N VAL A 97 -4.41 7.85 5.80
CA VAL A 97 -4.28 6.82 6.83
C VAL A 97 -3.42 5.70 6.25
N LYS A 98 -2.32 5.40 6.94
CA LYS A 98 -1.33 4.39 6.55
C LYS A 98 -1.37 3.24 7.54
N LEU A 99 -1.49 2.00 7.07
CA LEU A 99 -1.24 0.81 7.90
C LEU A 99 0.28 0.64 8.01
N VAL A 100 0.82 0.65 9.23
CA VAL A 100 2.27 0.65 9.46
C VAL A 100 2.82 -0.58 10.15
N GLU A 101 1.98 -1.28 10.92
CA GLU A 101 2.30 -2.59 11.46
C GLU A 101 1.06 -3.47 11.39
N SER A 102 1.26 -4.76 11.11
CA SER A 102 0.20 -5.77 11.07
C SER A 102 0.77 -7.09 11.57
N HIS A 103 0.27 -7.59 12.70
CA HIS A 103 0.77 -8.79 13.38
C HIS A 103 -0.38 -9.64 13.93
N GLY A 104 -0.11 -10.93 14.16
CA GLY A 104 -1.09 -11.86 14.70
C GLY A 104 -1.82 -12.66 13.61
N LEU A 105 -2.94 -13.26 14.00
CA LEU A 105 -3.73 -14.17 13.16
C LEU A 105 -5.03 -13.55 12.64
N SER A 106 -5.58 -12.57 13.35
CA SER A 106 -6.87 -11.96 13.01
C SER A 106 -6.73 -10.52 12.55
N HIS A 107 -7.24 -10.27 11.34
CA HIS A 107 -7.27 -8.97 10.67
C HIS A 107 -8.69 -8.71 10.17
N SER A 108 -9.55 -8.23 11.07
CA SER A 108 -10.99 -8.04 10.84
C SER A 108 -11.44 -6.59 11.03
N ALA A 109 -10.50 -5.65 11.16
CA ALA A 109 -10.80 -4.23 11.28
C ALA A 109 -9.81 -3.36 10.52
N LYS A 110 -10.24 -2.13 10.23
CA LYS A 110 -9.39 -1.09 9.64
C LYS A 110 -9.77 0.29 10.15
N ILE A 111 -8.82 1.22 10.05
CA ILE A 111 -9.10 2.64 10.21
C ILE A 111 -9.43 3.25 8.84
N THR A 112 -10.49 4.05 8.79
CA THR A 112 -10.85 4.85 7.61
C THR A 112 -11.08 6.31 7.98
N LEU A 113 -10.87 7.20 7.02
CA LEU A 113 -11.14 8.63 7.17
C LEU A 113 -12.51 8.96 6.57
N GLY A 114 -13.26 9.80 7.27
CA GLY A 114 -14.52 10.34 6.79
C GLY A 114 -14.36 11.47 5.78
N THR A 115 -15.48 11.94 5.25
CA THR A 115 -15.51 13.18 4.47
C THR A 115 -15.30 14.35 5.42
N SER A 116 -14.33 15.22 5.12
CA SER A 116 -14.10 16.41 5.93
C SER A 116 -15.18 17.46 5.73
N TYR A 117 -15.45 18.24 6.78
CA TYR A 117 -16.40 19.34 6.76
C TYR A 117 -15.79 20.62 7.34
N ASP A 118 -16.35 21.76 6.96
CA ASP A 118 -15.84 23.06 7.37
C ASP A 118 -16.24 23.40 8.80
N LEU A 119 -15.29 23.96 9.54
CA LEU A 119 -15.50 24.58 10.84
C LEU A 119 -15.84 26.06 10.65
N SER A 120 -16.47 26.65 11.66
CA SER A 120 -16.79 28.09 11.67
C SER A 120 -15.56 29.01 11.80
N THR A 121 -14.38 28.44 12.10
CA THR A 121 -13.13 29.16 12.28
C THR A 121 -12.24 29.09 11.04
N SER A 122 -11.29 30.02 10.96
CA SER A 122 -10.28 30.05 9.90
C SER A 122 -8.93 30.44 10.47
N PHE A 123 -7.86 29.95 9.86
CA PHE A 123 -6.49 30.38 10.15
C PHE A 123 -5.88 31.02 8.91
N ALA A 124 -5.33 32.23 9.07
CA ALA A 124 -4.76 33.05 7.99
C ALA A 124 -5.66 33.17 6.74
N GLY A 125 -6.98 33.28 6.94
CA GLY A 125 -7.97 33.40 5.86
C GLY A 125 -8.39 32.08 5.22
N MET A 126 -7.82 30.95 5.64
CA MET A 126 -8.19 29.62 5.16
C MET A 126 -9.10 28.92 6.16
N VAL A 127 -10.23 28.39 5.69
CA VAL A 127 -11.24 27.71 6.52
C VAL A 127 -10.65 26.46 7.16
N ASN A 128 -10.85 26.34 8.48
CA ASN A 128 -10.46 25.16 9.24
C ASN A 128 -11.45 24.02 8.98
N LYS A 129 -10.99 22.78 9.04
CA LYS A 129 -11.78 21.59 8.73
C LYS A 129 -11.77 20.60 9.87
N ALA A 130 -12.82 19.82 9.95
CA ALA A 130 -12.96 18.65 10.80
C ALA A 130 -12.82 17.38 9.95
N LEU A 131 -12.12 16.38 10.47
CA LEU A 131 -11.91 15.10 9.83
C LEU A 131 -12.38 13.96 10.75
N PRO A 132 -13.50 13.30 10.45
CA PRO A 132 -13.90 12.09 11.16
C PRO A 132 -12.92 10.94 10.93
N ILE A 133 -12.64 10.18 11.98
CA ILE A 133 -11.83 8.97 11.97
C ILE A 133 -12.68 7.80 12.45
N TYR A 134 -12.78 6.79 11.61
CA TYR A 134 -13.63 5.63 11.82
C TYR A 134 -12.82 4.36 12.10
N LEU A 135 -13.32 3.56 13.04
CA LEU A 135 -13.01 2.15 13.16
C LEU A 135 -14.09 1.35 12.43
N ASP A 136 -13.71 0.63 11.39
CA ASP A 136 -14.58 -0.32 10.70
C ASP A 136 -14.23 -1.73 11.15
N ILE A 137 -15.21 -2.49 11.65
CA ILE A 137 -15.06 -3.88 12.08
C ILE A 137 -15.97 -4.76 11.22
N ARG A 138 -15.41 -5.83 10.66
CA ARG A 138 -16.03 -6.63 9.61
C ARG A 138 -17.18 -7.55 10.09
N TYR A 139 -16.89 -8.62 10.83
CA TYR A 139 -17.90 -9.48 11.46
C TYR A 139 -17.21 -10.41 12.46
N ARG A 140 -17.94 -10.86 13.50
CA ARG A 140 -17.42 -11.78 14.55
C ARG A 140 -16.04 -11.35 15.09
N ALA A 141 -15.89 -10.06 15.34
CA ALA A 141 -14.63 -9.50 15.78
C ALA A 141 -14.87 -8.39 16.80
N GLY A 142 -13.91 -8.26 17.71
CA GLY A 142 -13.90 -7.27 18.77
C GLY A 142 -12.51 -6.66 18.90
N TYR A 143 -12.48 -5.34 19.15
CA TYR A 143 -11.24 -4.59 19.22
C TYR A 143 -11.23 -3.61 20.40
N MET A 144 -10.08 -3.52 21.07
CA MET A 144 -9.70 -2.36 21.88
C MET A 144 -8.90 -1.40 21.00
N VAL A 145 -9.12 -0.10 21.18
CA VAL A 145 -8.43 0.94 20.40
C VAL A 145 -7.60 1.80 21.34
N LYS A 146 -6.35 2.09 20.95
CA LYS A 146 -5.52 3.09 21.62
C LYS A 146 -5.20 4.20 20.62
N ILE A 147 -5.55 5.43 20.97
CA ILE A 147 -5.28 6.64 20.17
C ILE A 147 -4.21 7.45 20.89
N THR A 148 -3.09 7.73 20.21
CA THR A 148 -2.00 8.57 20.70
C THR A 148 -1.89 9.82 19.84
N HIS A 149 -1.88 10.99 20.48
CA HIS A 149 -1.91 12.28 19.79
C HIS A 149 -1.23 13.41 20.60
N LEU A 150 -0.92 14.51 19.92
CA LEU A 150 -0.43 15.76 20.55
C LEU A 150 -1.49 16.86 20.57
N GLN A 151 -2.54 16.76 19.74
CA GLN A 151 -3.61 17.74 19.67
C GLN A 151 -4.31 17.93 21.02
N ASN A 152 -4.89 19.10 21.22
CA ASN A 152 -5.67 19.41 22.42
C ASN A 152 -6.98 18.62 22.38
N ARG A 153 -7.22 17.83 23.42
CA ARG A 153 -8.49 17.13 23.54
C ARG A 153 -9.60 18.16 23.75
N ALA A 154 -10.71 18.01 23.03
CA ALA A 154 -11.87 18.88 23.16
C ALA A 154 -13.16 18.06 23.11
N ASP A 155 -14.17 18.48 23.87
CA ASP A 155 -15.51 17.86 23.82
C ASP A 155 -16.28 18.27 22.56
N GLN A 156 -15.96 19.45 22.02
CA GLN A 156 -16.46 19.98 20.76
C GLN A 156 -15.29 20.51 19.93
N LEU A 157 -15.32 20.19 18.64
CA LEU A 157 -14.28 20.59 17.71
C LEU A 157 -14.63 21.96 17.12
N THR A 158 -13.86 22.99 17.47
CA THR A 158 -14.10 24.37 17.03
C THR A 158 -12.96 24.93 16.19
N ASP A 159 -11.75 24.38 16.31
CA ASP A 159 -10.55 24.92 15.67
C ASP A 159 -9.55 23.83 15.28
N ILE A 160 -8.46 24.23 14.63
CA ILE A 160 -7.28 23.40 14.37
C ILE A 160 -6.57 22.99 15.66
N ASN A 161 -5.71 21.97 15.58
CA ASN A 161 -4.96 21.45 16.73
C ASN A 161 -5.85 20.89 17.85
N GLN A 162 -7.09 20.53 17.52
CA GLN A 162 -8.02 19.89 18.45
C GLN A 162 -8.33 18.46 17.99
N ILE A 163 -8.61 17.59 18.95
CA ILE A 163 -9.14 16.26 18.69
C ILE A 163 -10.29 15.99 19.66
N LYS A 164 -11.42 15.59 19.10
CA LYS A 164 -12.54 15.04 19.85
C LYS A 164 -12.42 13.53 19.83
N VAL A 165 -12.10 12.93 20.97
CA VAL A 165 -12.05 11.47 21.11
C VAL A 165 -13.43 10.98 21.53
N ASN A 166 -14.03 10.13 20.70
CA ASN A 166 -15.39 9.64 20.86
C ASN A 166 -15.38 8.22 21.42
N ASN A 167 -16.07 7.98 22.53
CA ASN A 167 -16.35 6.64 23.02
C ASN A 167 -17.78 6.24 22.65
N THR A 168 -18.07 6.19 21.35
CA THR A 168 -19.41 5.96 20.82
C THR A 168 -19.85 4.53 21.10
N VAL A 169 -20.98 4.36 21.80
CA VAL A 169 -21.50 3.05 22.22
C VAL A 169 -22.26 2.30 21.13
N SER A 170 -22.66 2.97 20.03
CA SER A 170 -23.47 2.38 18.96
C SER A 170 -22.80 2.55 17.61
N GLY A 171 -22.39 1.43 17.00
CA GLY A 171 -21.80 1.41 15.67
C GLY A 171 -22.87 1.36 14.57
N LEU A 172 -22.61 2.04 13.46
CA LEU A 172 -23.48 2.05 12.28
C LEU A 172 -23.25 0.79 11.44
N ASP A 173 -24.32 0.21 10.91
CA ASP A 173 -24.21 -0.88 9.95
C ASP A 173 -23.61 -0.38 8.63
N ILE A 174 -22.61 -1.10 8.12
CA ILE A 174 -21.95 -0.81 6.84
C ILE A 174 -21.86 -2.08 5.98
N PRO A 175 -21.70 -1.97 4.65
CA PRO A 175 -21.40 -3.12 3.80
C PRO A 175 -20.11 -3.84 4.22
N ASP A 176 -20.00 -5.11 3.84
CA ASP A 176 -18.78 -5.89 4.04
C ASP A 176 -17.58 -5.27 3.28
N PHE A 177 -16.36 -5.54 3.75
CA PHE A 177 -15.14 -4.97 3.19
C PHE A 177 -13.95 -5.92 3.31
N LEU A 178 -12.94 -5.70 2.47
CA LEU A 178 -11.64 -6.36 2.58
C LEU A 178 -10.73 -5.62 3.56
N VAL A 179 -10.04 -6.38 4.40
CA VAL A 179 -8.97 -5.88 5.28
C VAL A 179 -7.65 -6.06 4.54
N SER A 180 -6.92 -4.96 4.36
CA SER A 180 -5.55 -5.00 3.82
C SER A 180 -4.58 -5.29 4.96
N THR A 181 -3.63 -6.19 4.72
CA THR A 181 -2.44 -6.39 5.56
C THR A 181 -1.17 -5.82 4.90
N ILE A 182 -1.31 -5.19 3.73
CA ILE A 182 -0.22 -4.54 3.02
C ILE A 182 0.12 -3.25 3.76
N LEU A 183 1.38 -3.12 4.18
CA LEU A 183 1.89 -1.93 4.84
C LEU A 183 2.07 -0.79 3.83
N ASP A 184 1.71 0.42 4.24
CA ASP A 184 1.76 1.63 3.42
C ASP A 184 2.81 2.61 3.97
N ASN A 185 4.09 2.23 3.94
CA ASN A 185 5.18 3.09 4.41
C ASN A 185 6.43 2.96 3.54
N ASN A 186 7.18 4.05 3.49
CA ASN A 186 8.51 4.06 2.92
C ASN A 186 9.45 3.16 3.73
N LEU A 187 10.20 2.30 3.04
CA LEU A 187 11.29 1.54 3.63
C LEU A 187 12.59 2.34 3.51
N SER A 188 13.12 2.79 4.64
CA SER A 188 14.43 3.47 4.70
C SER A 188 15.41 2.61 5.49
N SER A 189 16.59 2.35 4.91
CA SER A 189 17.69 1.66 5.59
C SER A 189 18.97 2.47 5.41
N SER A 190 19.71 2.67 6.49
CA SER A 190 21.03 3.33 6.47
C SER A 190 22.17 2.37 6.11
N LYS A 191 21.86 1.07 5.94
CA LYS A 191 22.81 0.00 5.61
C LYS A 191 22.20 -0.94 4.57
N ASN A 192 22.62 -2.20 4.56
CA ASN A 192 22.06 -3.21 3.68
C ASN A 192 20.56 -3.40 3.95
N LEU A 193 19.78 -3.50 2.88
CA LEU A 193 18.41 -3.98 2.94
C LEU A 193 18.43 -5.51 2.74
N MET A 194 17.96 -6.25 3.73
CA MET A 194 17.77 -7.70 3.64
C MET A 194 16.28 -7.98 3.72
N VAL A 195 15.74 -8.65 2.69
CA VAL A 195 14.39 -9.21 2.72
C VAL A 195 14.55 -10.69 3.10
N THR A 196 13.86 -11.15 4.14
CA THR A 196 13.90 -12.54 4.63
C THR A 196 12.50 -13.07 4.87
N GLY A 197 12.36 -14.40 4.82
CA GLY A 197 11.09 -15.10 5.04
C GLY A 197 11.14 -16.51 4.49
N ASP A 198 10.18 -17.35 4.90
CA ASP A 198 10.15 -18.77 4.54
C ASP A 198 9.71 -19.05 3.09
N GLY A 199 9.48 -18.00 2.28
CA GLY A 199 8.96 -18.12 0.92
C GLY A 199 9.66 -17.20 -0.08
N ASN A 200 9.21 -17.23 -1.34
CA ASN A 200 9.74 -16.38 -2.40
C ASN A 200 9.46 -14.91 -2.12
N HIS A 201 10.50 -14.07 -2.19
CA HIS A 201 10.33 -12.63 -2.17
C HIS A 201 9.79 -12.16 -3.52
N TYR A 202 8.57 -11.61 -3.52
CA TYR A 202 7.88 -11.16 -4.72
C TYR A 202 7.63 -9.65 -4.65
N ILE A 203 8.03 -8.92 -5.69
CA ILE A 203 7.67 -7.51 -5.87
C ILE A 203 6.35 -7.49 -6.66
N SER A 204 5.24 -7.22 -5.98
CA SER A 204 3.91 -7.27 -6.59
C SER A 204 3.69 -6.16 -7.60
N ASN A 205 3.28 -6.54 -8.82
CA ASN A 205 3.00 -5.68 -9.98
C ASN A 205 4.13 -4.75 -10.47
N GLY A 206 5.17 -4.51 -9.68
CA GLY A 206 6.17 -3.47 -9.88
C GLY A 206 7.39 -3.93 -10.66
N SER A 207 7.82 -3.07 -11.58
CA SER A 207 9.14 -3.15 -12.18
C SER A 207 10.19 -2.82 -11.13
N LEU A 208 11.31 -3.55 -11.12
CA LEU A 208 12.49 -3.17 -10.36
C LEU A 208 13.33 -2.21 -11.20
N ALA A 209 13.50 -0.99 -10.73
CA ALA A 209 14.36 0.01 -11.37
C ALA A 209 15.59 0.26 -10.47
N ILE A 210 16.80 0.07 -11.03
CA ILE A 210 18.07 0.25 -10.34
C ILE A 210 18.81 1.40 -11.02
N GLY A 211 19.06 2.49 -10.28
CA GLY A 211 19.72 3.70 -10.81
C GLY A 211 18.84 4.57 -11.72
N THR A 212 17.54 4.27 -11.85
CA THR A 212 16.56 5.05 -12.62
C THR A 212 15.20 5.05 -11.92
N ALA A 213 14.39 6.10 -12.12
CA ALA A 213 13.00 6.17 -11.68
C ALA A 213 12.01 5.75 -12.78
N ASP A 214 12.45 5.72 -14.04
CA ASP A 214 11.63 5.33 -15.19
C ASP A 214 12.11 3.97 -15.72
N PRO A 215 11.33 2.89 -15.51
CA PRO A 215 11.67 1.56 -15.98
C PRO A 215 11.38 1.36 -17.48
N LYS A 216 10.86 2.35 -18.21
CA LYS A 216 10.57 2.28 -19.66
C LYS A 216 9.71 1.07 -20.08
N GLY A 217 8.82 0.62 -19.19
CA GLY A 217 7.96 -0.55 -19.42
C GLY A 217 8.63 -1.91 -19.16
N TYR A 218 9.93 -1.97 -18.89
CA TYR A 218 10.62 -3.21 -18.51
C TYR A 218 10.30 -3.63 -17.08
N LYS A 219 10.30 -4.94 -16.81
CA LYS A 219 10.14 -5.48 -15.44
C LYS A 219 11.41 -5.36 -14.58
N LEU A 220 12.57 -5.31 -15.22
CA LEU A 220 13.85 -4.99 -14.59
C LEU A 220 14.55 -3.94 -15.47
N ALA A 221 14.80 -2.76 -14.93
CA ALA A 221 15.52 -1.69 -15.60
C ALA A 221 16.77 -1.32 -14.78
N VAL A 222 17.94 -1.35 -15.41
CA VAL A 222 19.23 -1.05 -14.76
C VAL A 222 19.91 0.07 -15.52
N ALA A 223 20.05 1.24 -14.90
CA ALA A 223 20.86 2.34 -15.42
C ALA A 223 22.30 2.17 -14.95
N GLY A 224 23.04 1.28 -15.60
CA GLY A 224 24.41 0.93 -15.26
C GLY A 224 24.82 -0.45 -15.76
N ASN A 225 25.97 -0.94 -15.31
CA ASN A 225 26.47 -2.25 -15.67
C ASN A 225 25.89 -3.35 -14.77
N MET A 226 25.69 -4.53 -15.35
CA MET A 226 25.26 -5.76 -14.67
C MET A 226 26.36 -6.82 -14.79
N ILE A 227 26.60 -7.59 -13.72
CA ILE A 227 27.41 -8.81 -13.74
C ILE A 227 26.58 -9.95 -13.15
N ALA A 228 26.67 -11.12 -13.77
CA ALA A 228 26.00 -12.34 -13.32
C ALA A 228 26.89 -13.54 -13.63
N GLU A 229 26.85 -14.57 -12.78
CA GLU A 229 27.53 -15.84 -13.06
C GLU A 229 26.83 -16.60 -14.20
N SER A 230 25.50 -16.48 -14.32
CA SER A 230 24.71 -17.12 -15.37
C SER A 230 23.41 -16.37 -15.65
N ILE A 231 23.02 -16.32 -16.92
CA ILE A 231 21.74 -15.78 -17.40
C ILE A 231 21.13 -16.80 -18.35
N LYS A 232 19.88 -17.21 -18.08
CA LYS A 232 19.09 -18.06 -18.99
C LYS A 232 18.00 -17.21 -19.64
N VAL A 233 18.12 -16.98 -20.95
CA VAL A 233 17.09 -16.31 -21.75
C VAL A 233 16.23 -17.37 -22.43
N GLN A 234 14.94 -17.42 -22.10
CA GLN A 234 13.97 -18.31 -22.72
C GLN A 234 12.94 -17.49 -23.47
N LEU A 235 13.17 -17.31 -24.78
CA LEU A 235 12.20 -16.67 -25.65
C LEU A 235 10.97 -17.56 -25.83
N GLN A 236 9.81 -16.95 -26.01
CA GLN A 236 8.58 -17.65 -26.40
C GLN A 236 8.54 -18.00 -27.90
N THR A 237 9.38 -17.34 -28.70
CA THR A 237 9.51 -17.57 -30.13
C THR A 237 10.38 -18.80 -30.42
N ALA A 238 10.18 -19.42 -31.58
CA ALA A 238 10.94 -20.58 -32.01
C ALA A 238 12.43 -20.25 -32.25
N TRP A 239 13.32 -21.18 -31.87
CA TRP A 239 14.73 -21.16 -32.23
C TRP A 239 14.92 -21.51 -33.73
N PRO A 240 15.97 -21.00 -34.40
CA PRO A 240 16.20 -21.10 -35.84
C PRO A 240 16.46 -22.48 -36.46
N ASP A 241 16.20 -23.61 -35.79
CA ASP A 241 16.41 -24.98 -36.29
C ASP A 241 15.72 -25.32 -37.65
N TYR A 242 14.90 -24.41 -38.16
CA TYR A 242 14.26 -24.52 -39.47
C TYR A 242 15.21 -24.31 -40.67
N VAL A 243 16.44 -23.80 -40.48
CA VAL A 243 17.38 -23.53 -41.58
C VAL A 243 17.76 -24.80 -42.35
N PHE A 244 17.76 -25.96 -41.69
CA PHE A 244 18.12 -27.25 -42.30
C PHE A 244 16.95 -28.01 -42.94
N LYS A 245 15.76 -27.43 -42.99
CA LYS A 245 14.59 -28.07 -43.62
C LYS A 245 14.68 -27.96 -45.14
N ASP A 246 14.17 -28.98 -45.84
CA ASP A 246 14.20 -29.04 -47.31
C ASP A 246 13.48 -27.86 -48.00
N ASP A 247 12.51 -27.24 -47.32
CA ASP A 247 11.75 -26.08 -47.81
C ASP A 247 12.39 -24.73 -47.45
N TYR A 248 13.56 -24.74 -46.78
CA TYR A 248 14.27 -23.52 -46.43
C TYR A 248 14.90 -22.86 -47.66
N LYS A 249 14.49 -21.62 -47.94
CA LYS A 249 15.04 -20.82 -49.04
C LYS A 249 16.31 -20.10 -48.60
N LEU A 250 17.45 -20.74 -48.83
CA LEU A 250 18.76 -20.13 -48.61
C LEU A 250 19.03 -19.03 -49.64
N ILE A 251 19.43 -17.85 -49.17
CA ILE A 251 19.83 -16.72 -50.02
C ILE A 251 21.19 -17.04 -50.64
N SER A 252 21.38 -16.77 -51.93
CA SER A 252 22.67 -17.00 -52.58
C SER A 252 23.77 -16.05 -52.05
N LEU A 253 25.03 -16.45 -52.16
CA LEU A 253 26.17 -15.60 -51.80
C LEU A 253 26.19 -14.29 -52.61
N GLN A 254 25.79 -14.34 -53.88
CA GLN A 254 25.70 -13.16 -54.76
C GLN A 254 24.64 -12.17 -54.29
N GLU A 255 23.45 -12.65 -53.90
CA GLU A 255 22.40 -11.81 -53.34
C GLU A 255 22.79 -11.24 -51.96
N THR A 256 23.47 -12.04 -51.15
CA THR A 256 23.99 -11.59 -49.85
C THR A 256 25.03 -10.49 -50.03
N GLU A 257 25.97 -10.64 -50.96
CA GLU A 257 26.96 -9.61 -51.30
C GLU A 257 26.30 -8.32 -51.78
N LYS A 258 25.28 -8.45 -52.65
CA LYS A 258 24.50 -7.30 -53.11
C LYS A 258 23.82 -6.58 -51.94
N HIS A 259 23.18 -7.32 -51.03
CA HIS A 259 22.54 -6.74 -49.84
C HIS A 259 23.54 -6.00 -48.95
N ILE A 260 24.72 -6.57 -48.71
CA ILE A 260 25.77 -5.93 -47.91
C ILE A 260 26.25 -4.63 -48.59
N LYS A 261 26.46 -4.63 -49.92
CA LYS A 261 26.83 -3.41 -50.66
C LYS A 261 25.77 -2.32 -50.58
N GLU A 262 24.50 -2.69 -50.57
CA GLU A 262 23.37 -1.75 -50.55
C GLU A 262 23.01 -1.26 -49.14
N LYS A 263 23.11 -2.12 -48.12
CA LYS A 263 22.61 -1.87 -46.75
C LYS A 263 23.69 -1.75 -45.69
N GLY A 264 24.88 -2.29 -45.94
CA GLY A 264 26.02 -2.22 -45.00
C GLY A 264 25.94 -3.17 -43.81
N HIS A 265 25.02 -4.14 -43.80
CA HIS A 265 24.90 -5.17 -42.77
C HIS A 265 24.34 -6.49 -43.36
N LEU A 266 24.37 -7.58 -42.59
CA LEU A 266 23.86 -8.88 -43.03
C LEU A 266 22.32 -8.88 -43.12
N PRO A 267 21.73 -9.61 -44.09
CA PRO A 267 20.28 -9.79 -44.14
C PRO A 267 19.73 -10.35 -42.83
N GLY A 268 18.72 -9.69 -42.26
CA GLY A 268 18.10 -10.14 -40.99
C GLY A 268 18.92 -9.87 -39.73
N ILE A 269 20.01 -9.11 -39.82
CA ILE A 269 20.70 -8.52 -38.67
C ILE A 269 20.40 -7.01 -38.66
N PRO A 270 20.04 -6.40 -37.51
CA PRO A 270 19.78 -4.97 -37.46
C PRO A 270 21.04 -4.16 -37.76
N SER A 271 20.85 -3.00 -38.38
CA SER A 271 21.90 -2.02 -38.64
C SER A 271 22.41 -1.39 -37.33
N ALA A 272 23.60 -0.79 -37.39
CA ALA A 272 24.16 -0.05 -36.25
C ALA A 272 23.27 1.13 -35.81
N VAL A 273 22.49 1.71 -36.72
CA VAL A 273 21.56 2.82 -36.43
C VAL A 273 20.35 2.32 -35.64
N GLU A 274 19.78 1.18 -36.03
CA GLU A 274 18.69 0.53 -35.31
C GLU A 274 19.16 0.10 -33.91
N VAL A 275 20.31 -0.57 -33.81
CA VAL A 275 20.90 -0.98 -32.51
C VAL A 275 21.14 0.21 -31.58
N LYS A 276 21.62 1.34 -32.12
CA LYS A 276 21.87 2.54 -31.31
C LYS A 276 20.58 3.18 -30.80
N SER A 277 19.48 3.08 -31.54
CA SER A 277 18.21 3.73 -31.20
C SER A 277 17.29 2.84 -30.36
N GLU A 278 17.27 1.53 -30.63
CA GLU A 278 16.31 0.58 -30.05
C GLU A 278 16.97 -0.41 -29.07
N GLY A 279 18.29 -0.54 -29.10
CA GLY A 279 19.02 -1.56 -28.33
C GLY A 279 18.99 -2.94 -29.00
N ILE A 280 19.26 -3.98 -28.22
CA ILE A 280 19.26 -5.37 -28.69
C ILE A 280 18.56 -6.24 -27.65
N ASP A 281 17.61 -7.08 -28.09
CA ASP A 281 17.16 -8.23 -27.30
C ASP A 281 18.21 -9.34 -27.39
N LEU A 282 18.80 -9.69 -26.24
CA LEU A 282 19.89 -10.65 -26.16
C LEU A 282 19.51 -12.03 -26.70
N GLY A 283 18.29 -12.49 -26.41
CA GLY A 283 17.81 -13.79 -26.89
C GLY A 283 17.60 -13.77 -28.40
N GLU A 284 16.96 -12.72 -28.90
CA GLU A 284 16.62 -12.61 -30.33
C GLU A 284 17.89 -12.50 -31.17
N MET A 285 18.85 -11.70 -30.72
CA MET A 285 20.12 -11.52 -31.42
C MET A 285 20.94 -12.80 -31.43
N ASN A 286 20.97 -13.55 -30.32
CA ASN A 286 21.62 -14.87 -30.30
C ASN A 286 20.95 -15.84 -31.28
N GLY A 287 19.61 -15.83 -31.39
CA GLY A 287 18.88 -16.61 -32.40
C GLY A 287 19.22 -16.18 -33.83
N ARG A 288 19.25 -14.87 -34.12
CA ARG A 288 19.63 -14.34 -35.43
C ARG A 288 21.08 -14.69 -35.80
N LEU A 289 22.00 -14.64 -34.84
CA LEU A 289 23.40 -15.04 -35.04
C LEU A 289 23.53 -16.54 -35.29
N LEU A 290 22.84 -17.39 -34.52
CA LEU A 290 22.84 -18.83 -34.76
C LEU A 290 22.32 -19.15 -36.16
N LYS A 291 21.21 -18.54 -36.57
CA LYS A 291 20.68 -18.67 -37.92
C LYS A 291 21.73 -18.38 -38.99
N LYS A 292 22.53 -17.32 -38.81
CA LYS A 292 23.59 -16.96 -39.77
C LYS A 292 24.71 -18.01 -39.81
N ILE A 293 25.07 -18.58 -38.66
CA ILE A 293 26.06 -19.66 -38.59
C ILE A 293 25.54 -20.91 -39.33
N GLU A 294 24.28 -21.27 -39.14
CA GLU A 294 23.65 -22.40 -39.84
C GLU A 294 23.58 -22.17 -41.36
N GLU A 295 23.14 -20.98 -41.81
CA GLU A 295 23.11 -20.63 -43.23
C GLU A 295 24.51 -20.68 -43.87
N MET A 296 25.53 -20.18 -43.16
CA MET A 296 26.92 -20.25 -43.63
C MET A 296 27.44 -21.68 -43.76
N THR A 297 26.88 -22.63 -43.02
CA THR A 297 27.28 -24.05 -43.06
C THR A 297 26.71 -24.78 -44.28
N LEU A 298 25.73 -24.19 -44.98
CA LEU A 298 25.12 -24.75 -46.19
C LEU A 298 25.81 -24.31 -47.49
N HIS A 299 26.83 -23.46 -47.42
CA HIS A 299 27.63 -22.99 -48.55
C HIS A 299 28.99 -23.69 -48.61
#